data_AF-A0A7V6W2G4-F1
#
_entry.id   AF-A0A7V6W2G4-F1
#
_cell.length_a   1.000
_cell.length_b   1.000
_cell.length_c   1.000
_cell.angle_alpha   90.00
_cell.angle_beta   90.00
_cell.angle_gamma   90.00
#
_symmetry.space_group_name_H-M   'P 1'
#
loop_
_entity.id
_entity.type
_entity.pdbx_description
1 polymer ?
#
loop_
_entity_poly.entity_id
_entity_poly.type
_entity_poly.pdbx_seq_one_letter_code
_entity_poly.pdbx_strand_id
1 'polypeptide(L)'
;VHPFGEGNTRTIALFIILYLKTLRFNINYLVFKEHSLYFRNALVRSNYSNKDIYPTNEYLINFFENLLSNGNHKLDNNDLYIDD
;
A
#
# COMPACT_ATOMS: atom_id res chain seq x y z
N VAL A 1 -6.40 -8.03 -10.45
CA VAL A 1 -6.19 -9.49 -10.63
C VAL A 1 -5.87 -10.09 -9.27
N HIS A 2 -6.64 -11.08 -8.81
CA HIS A 2 -6.40 -11.81 -7.54
C HIS A 2 -6.17 -13.29 -7.85
N PRO A 3 -4.92 -13.71 -8.09
CA PRO A 3 -4.63 -15.04 -8.64
C PRO A 3 -4.71 -16.17 -7.60
N PHE A 4 -4.71 -15.87 -6.30
CA PHE A 4 -4.76 -16.87 -5.23
C PHE A 4 -6.09 -16.83 -4.45
N GLY A 5 -6.51 -17.98 -3.91
CA GLY A 5 -7.67 -18.06 -3.02
C GLY A 5 -7.45 -17.38 -1.65
N GLU A 6 -6.20 -17.37 -1.17
CA GLU A 6 -5.78 -16.64 0.03
C GLU A 6 -4.34 -16.15 -0.14
N GLY A 7 -3.90 -15.19 0.68
CA GLY A 7 -2.49 -14.80 0.76
C GLY A 7 -2.03 -13.79 -0.29
N ASN A 8 -2.92 -13.30 -1.16
CA ASN A 8 -2.58 -12.29 -2.19
C ASN A 8 -1.81 -11.09 -1.60
N THR A 9 -2.27 -10.54 -0.47
CA THR A 9 -1.61 -9.40 0.19
C THR A 9 -0.18 -9.74 0.62
N ARG A 10 0.02 -10.93 1.20
CA ARG A 10 1.35 -11.40 1.64
C ARG A 10 2.28 -11.61 0.44
N THR A 11 1.77 -12.23 -0.62
CA THR A 11 2.53 -12.49 -1.85
C THR A 11 2.92 -11.18 -2.54
N ILE A 12 2.00 -10.22 -2.68
CA ILE A 12 2.29 -8.92 -3.29
C ILE A 12 3.30 -8.13 -2.45
N ALA A 13 3.15 -8.09 -1.11
CA ALA A 13 4.10 -7.42 -0.24
C ALA A 13 5.51 -8.02 -0.37
N LEU A 14 5.62 -9.36 -0.34
CA LEU A 14 6.91 -10.03 -0.51
C LEU A 14 7.51 -9.79 -1.89
N PHE A 15 6.70 -9.83 -2.95
CA PHE A 15 7.14 -9.52 -4.31
C PHE A 15 7.71 -8.11 -4.41
N ILE A 16 7.03 -7.09 -3.87
CA ILE A 16 7.51 -5.71 -3.87
C ILE A 16 8.82 -5.58 -3.10
N ILE A 17 8.92 -6.18 -1.91
CA ILE A 17 10.15 -6.18 -1.11
C ILE A 17 11.32 -6.79 -1.89
N LEU A 18 11.10 -7.95 -2.51
CA LEU A 18 12.14 -8.63 -3.30
C LEU A 18 12.51 -7.82 -4.54
N TYR A 19 11.53 -7.27 -5.25
CA TYR A 19 11.75 -6.45 -6.45
C TYR A 19 12.54 -5.16 -6.13
N LEU A 20 12.21 -4.46 -5.04
CA LEU A 20 12.96 -3.27 -4.64
C LEU A 20 14.39 -3.63 -4.21
N LYS A 21 14.57 -4.78 -3.54
CA LYS A 21 15.89 -5.30 -3.19
C LYS A 21 16.72 -5.64 -4.44
N THR A 22 16.14 -6.25 -5.47
CA THR A 22 16.88 -6.54 -6.72
C THR A 22 17.31 -5.27 -7.43
N LEU A 23 16.53 -4.19 -7.32
CA LEU A 23 16.87 -2.86 -7.80
C LEU A 23 17.84 -2.09 -6.88
N ARG A 24 18.29 -2.70 -5.77
CA ARG A 24 19.22 -2.13 -4.78
C ARG A 24 18.69 -0.88 -4.07
N PHE A 25 17.37 -0.73 -3.95
CA PHE A 25 16.81 0.29 -3.07
C PHE A 25 17.07 -0.05 -1.60
N ASN A 26 17.41 0.98 -0.82
CA ASN A 26 17.35 0.87 0.64
C ASN A 26 15.89 1.07 1.06
N ILE A 27 15.31 0.06 1.72
CA ILE A 27 13.89 0.07 2.08
C ILE A 27 13.73 -0.05 3.59
N ASN A 28 12.79 0.71 4.14
CA ASN A 28 12.38 0.56 5.53
C ASN A 28 11.36 -0.60 5.66
N TYR A 29 11.86 -1.81 5.92
CA TYR A 29 11.02 -3.02 6.00
C TYR A 29 9.98 -2.97 7.13
N LEU A 30 10.13 -2.10 8.13
CA LEU A 30 9.17 -1.95 9.22
C LEU A 30 7.82 -1.43 8.71
N VAL A 31 7.82 -0.60 7.66
CA VAL A 31 6.60 -0.05 7.05
C VAL A 31 5.67 -1.17 6.58
N PHE A 32 6.21 -2.19 5.90
CA PHE A 32 5.39 -3.34 5.49
C PHE A 32 4.93 -4.20 6.68
N LYS A 33 5.79 -4.36 7.70
CA LYS A 33 5.46 -5.14 8.90
C LYS A 33 4.30 -4.52 9.68
N GLU A 34 4.29 -3.20 9.81
CA GLU A 34 3.36 -2.46 10.66
C GLU A 34 2.09 -2.02 9.90
N HIS A 35 2.21 -1.74 8.60
CA HIS A 35 1.13 -1.12 7.80
C HIS A 35 0.65 -1.98 6.62
N SER A 36 0.75 -3.31 6.71
CA SER A 36 0.27 -4.23 5.65
C SER A 36 -1.22 -4.07 5.33
N LEU A 37 -2.06 -3.82 6.35
CA LEU A 37 -3.50 -3.56 6.20
C LEU A 37 -3.75 -2.26 5.43
N TYR A 38 -3.03 -1.20 5.80
CA TYR A 38 -3.09 0.10 5.14
C TYR A 38 -2.69 -0.02 3.67
N PHE A 39 -1.59 -0.72 3.37
CA PHE A 39 -1.16 -0.95 1.99
C PHE A 39 -2.23 -1.64 1.15
N ARG A 40 -2.87 -2.69 1.70
CA ARG A 40 -3.99 -3.37 1.04
C ARG A 40 -5.16 -2.42 0.78
N ASN A 41 -5.55 -1.62 1.76
CA ASN A 41 -6.65 -0.67 1.62
C ASN A 41 -6.30 0.46 0.63
N ALA A 42 -5.04 0.90 0.58
CA ALA A 42 -4.54 1.89 -0.36
C ALA A 42 -4.63 1.39 -1.80
N LEU A 43 -4.34 0.10 -2.05
CA LEU A 43 -4.55 -0.55 -3.35
C LEU A 43 -6.03 -0.57 -3.75
N VAL A 44 -6.95 -0.68 -2.79
CA VAL A 44 -8.39 -0.56 -3.07
C VAL A 44 -8.73 0.88 -3.41
N ARG A 45 -8.29 1.86 -2.61
CA ARG A 45 -8.55 3.30 -2.86
C ARG A 45 -7.97 3.83 -4.17
N SER A 46 -6.85 3.28 -4.63
CA SER A 46 -6.28 3.62 -5.94
C SER A 46 -7.09 3.11 -7.14
N ASN A 47 -8.05 2.21 -6.91
CA ASN A 47 -8.88 1.62 -7.96
C ASN A 47 -10.38 1.82 -7.72
N TYR A 48 -10.79 2.25 -6.53
CA TYR A 48 -12.20 2.43 -6.17
C TYR A 48 -12.74 3.74 -6.76
N SER A 49 -13.83 3.61 -7.51
CA SER A 49 -14.63 4.72 -8.01
C SER A 49 -16.10 4.47 -7.73
N ASN A 50 -16.82 5.48 -7.27
CA ASN A 50 -18.26 5.47 -7.11
C ASN A 50 -18.81 6.87 -7.47
N LYS A 51 -20.12 7.11 -7.36
CA LYS A 51 -20.71 8.43 -7.63
C LYS A 51 -20.01 9.50 -6.80
N ASP A 52 -19.39 10.46 -7.48
CA ASP A 52 -18.58 11.57 -6.91
C ASP A 52 -17.31 11.14 -6.15
N ILE A 53 -16.96 9.85 -6.19
CA ILE A 53 -15.73 9.30 -5.60
C ILE A 53 -14.81 8.84 -6.72
N TYR A 54 -13.65 9.47 -6.83
CA TYR A 54 -12.64 9.11 -7.82
C TYR A 54 -11.50 8.30 -7.20
N PRO A 55 -10.84 7.43 -7.99
CA PRO A 55 -9.65 6.72 -7.54
C PRO A 55 -8.54 7.71 -7.17
N THR A 56 -7.78 7.40 -6.11
CA THR A 56 -6.64 8.22 -5.68
C THR A 56 -5.42 7.38 -5.34
N ASN A 57 -4.26 7.81 -5.84
CA ASN A 57 -2.96 7.18 -5.53
C ASN A 57 -2.30 7.76 -4.27
N GLU A 58 -2.88 8.79 -3.66
CA GLU A 58 -2.28 9.52 -2.53
C GLU A 58 -1.83 8.59 -1.40
N TYR A 59 -2.68 7.65 -0.99
CA TYR A 59 -2.36 6.73 0.10
C TYR A 59 -1.22 5.77 -0.25
N LEU A 60 -1.11 5.36 -1.52
CA LEU A 60 0.02 4.55 -1.98
C LEU A 60 1.29 5.38 -2.02
N ILE A 61 1.22 6.63 -2.47
CA ILE A 61 2.37 7.55 -2.48
C ILE A 61 2.90 7.73 -1.06
N ASN A 62 2.04 8.07 -0.08
CA ASN A 62 2.42 8.19 1.33
C ASN A 62 3.09 6.91 1.88
N PHE A 63 2.56 5.74 1.51
CA PHE A 63 3.15 4.45 1.91
C PHE A 63 4.56 4.27 1.33
N PHE A 64 4.74 4.56 0.04
CA PHE A 64 6.02 4.40 -0.64
C PHE A 64 7.05 5.45 -0.23
N GLU A 65 6.64 6.67 0.11
CA GLU A 65 7.52 7.70 0.67
C GLU A 65 8.06 7.28 2.05
N ASN A 66 7.22 6.72 2.92
CA ASN A 66 7.68 6.11 4.17
C ASN A 66 8.64 4.93 3.92
N LEU A 67 8.34 4.10 2.92
CA LEU A 67 9.12 2.89 2.59
C LEU A 67 10.50 3.20 2.01
N LEU A 68 10.58 4.14 1.06
CA LEU A 68 11.75 4.39 0.21
C LEU A 68 12.55 5.63 0.61
N SER A 69 11.91 6.60 1.26
CA SER A 69 12.47 7.93 1.45
C SER A 69 12.49 8.38 2.91
N ASN A 70 12.28 7.45 3.85
CA ASN A 70 12.13 7.74 5.28
C ASN A 70 11.09 8.84 5.55
N GLY A 71 10.01 8.86 4.74
CA GLY A 71 8.85 9.70 5.02
C GLY A 71 8.25 9.41 6.39
N ASN A 72 7.48 10.38 6.90
CA ASN A 72 6.83 10.31 8.21
C ASN A 72 5.31 10.47 8.11
N HIS A 73 4.73 10.07 6.97
CA HIS A 73 3.30 10.14 6.73
C HIS A 73 2.59 9.23 7.74
N LYS A 74 1.50 9.73 8.33
CA LYS A 74 0.63 8.91 9.16
C LYS A 74 -0.09 7.91 8.24
N LEU A 75 0.07 6.62 8.52
CA LEU A 75 -0.55 5.54 7.75
C LEU A 75 -1.74 4.95 8.55
N ASP A 76 -2.82 5.72 8.64
CA ASP A 76 -4.05 5.35 9.37
C ASP A 76 -5.10 4.77 8.41
N ASN A 77 -5.70 3.64 8.77
CA ASN A 77 -6.76 3.03 7.95
C ASN A 77 -8.05 3.85 7.97
N ASN A 78 -8.27 4.65 9.01
CA ASN A 78 -9.44 5.52 9.10
C ASN A 78 -9.51 6.53 7.94
N ASP A 79 -8.35 6.98 7.47
CA ASP A 79 -8.26 7.95 6.37
C ASP A 79 -8.65 7.35 5.01
N LEU A 80 -8.78 6.02 4.91
CA LEU A 80 -9.09 5.29 3.68
C LEU A 80 -10.53 4.80 3.63
N TYR A 81 -11.28 4.87 4.73
CA TYR A 81 -12.69 4.54 4.69
C TYR A 81 -13.47 5.67 4.03
N ILE A 82 -14.46 5.27 3.24
CA ILE A 82 -15.43 6.18 2.65
C ILE A 82 -16.77 5.76 3.20
N ASP A 83 -17.47 6.69 3.81
CA ASP A 83 -18.87 6.51 4.18
C ASP A 83 -19.70 6.69 2.90
N ASP A 84 -20.35 5.61 2.46
CA ASP A 84 -21.29 5.59 1.34
C ASP A 84 -22.72 5.95 1.80
#